data_AF-A0A7C3BES9-F1
#
_entry.id   AF-A0A7C3BES9-F1
#
_cell.length_a   1.000
_cell.length_b   1.000
_cell.length_c   1.000
_cell.angle_alpha   90.00
_cell.angle_beta   90.00
_cell.angle_gamma   90.00
#
_symmetry.space_group_name_H-M   'P 1'
#
loop_
_entity.id
_entity.type
_entity.pdbx_description
1 polymer ?
#
loop_
_entity_poly.entity_id
_entity_poly.type
_entity_poly.pdbx_seq_one_letter_code
_entity_poly.pdbx_strand_id
1 'polypeptide(L)'
;EEPPAFLEVEWLLAQFSAQPKQAQGAYRRFVAQGGRGEIWQELKGGVVLGGEDFVKRLEPLLRERRPAQEIPRRERLVTKPSLEELFAGVKGKEDRDARIYRAVVVYGYRLAEVGDELGLHYSTVSRIVGKGRRLISKVKT
;
A
#
# COMPACT_ATOMS: atom_id res chain seq x y z
N GLU A 1 29.39 16.49 -1.36
CA GLU A 1 28.09 16.88 -1.92
C GLU A 1 27.63 18.10 -1.13
N GLU A 2 27.30 19.20 -1.82
CA GLU A 2 26.88 20.43 -1.15
C GLU A 2 25.41 20.32 -0.73
N PRO A 3 25.02 20.90 0.41
CA PRO A 3 23.64 20.87 0.85
C PRO A 3 22.77 21.66 -0.15
N PRO A 4 21.57 21.17 -0.47
CA PRO A 4 20.64 21.91 -1.30
C PRO A 4 20.23 23.22 -0.62
N ALA A 5 19.90 24.25 -1.41
CA ALA A 5 19.66 25.61 -0.92
C ALA A 5 18.53 25.76 0.12
N PHE A 6 17.65 24.75 0.25
CA PHE A 6 16.60 24.74 1.28
C PHE A 6 17.06 24.17 2.63
N LEU A 7 18.27 23.60 2.70
CA LEU A 7 18.77 22.89 3.87
C LEU A 7 19.87 23.69 4.58
N GLU A 8 19.49 24.36 5.66
CA GLU A 8 20.40 25.10 6.54
C GLU A 8 21.04 24.16 7.58
N VAL A 9 22.10 23.46 7.16
CA VAL A 9 22.78 22.44 8.00
C VAL A 9 23.39 23.04 9.26
N GLU A 10 24.03 24.21 9.15
CA GLU A 10 24.70 24.85 10.28
C GLU A 10 23.70 25.28 11.36
N TRP A 11 22.61 25.92 10.94
CA TRP A 11 21.54 26.34 11.84
C TRP A 11 20.90 25.14 12.56
N LEU A 12 20.64 24.04 11.83
CA LEU A 12 20.06 22.82 12.39
C LEU A 12 20.97 22.20 13.45
N LEU A 13 22.27 22.07 13.17
CA LEU A 13 23.23 21.47 14.10
C LEU A 13 23.50 22.38 15.31
N ALA A 14 23.42 23.71 15.14
CA ALA A 14 23.56 24.66 16.23
C ALA A 14 22.50 24.49 17.34
N GLN A 15 21.34 23.89 17.03
CA GLN A 15 20.31 23.55 18.04
C GLN A 15 20.77 22.48 19.03
N PHE A 16 21.81 21.70 18.71
CA PHE A 16 22.25 20.55 19.50
C PHE A 16 23.59 20.80 20.22
N SER A 17 24.53 21.50 19.59
CA SER A 17 25.81 21.87 20.20
C SER A 17 26.55 22.89 19.32
N ALA A 18 27.39 23.72 19.95
CA ALA A 18 28.34 24.57 19.23
C ALA A 18 29.51 23.77 18.62
N GLN A 19 29.78 22.54 19.09
CA GLN A 19 30.86 21.71 18.55
C GLN A 19 30.33 20.74 17.48
N PRO A 20 30.81 20.79 16.22
CA PRO A 20 30.22 20.05 15.10
C PRO A 20 30.06 18.54 15.32
N LYS A 21 31.09 17.88 15.85
CA LYS A 21 31.04 16.43 16.13
C LYS A 21 30.00 16.07 17.19
N GLN A 22 29.86 16.91 18.22
CA GLN A 22 28.88 16.69 19.27
C GLN A 22 27.46 16.94 18.77
N ALA A 23 27.26 18.02 18.01
CA ALA A 23 25.98 18.37 17.40
C ALA A 23 25.45 17.26 16.50
N GLN A 24 26.30 16.71 15.62
CA GLN A 24 25.93 15.59 14.76
C GLN A 24 25.55 14.34 15.56
N GLY A 25 26.32 14.02 16.61
CA GLY A 25 26.04 12.88 17.49
C GLY A 25 24.72 13.04 18.23
N ALA A 26 24.43 14.25 18.73
CA ALA A 26 23.19 14.58 19.41
C ALA A 26 21.98 14.59 18.46
N TYR A 27 22.12 15.15 17.26
CA TYR A 27 21.08 15.11 16.23
C TYR A 27 20.71 13.66 15.85
N ARG A 28 21.70 12.79 15.64
CA ARG A 28 21.43 11.37 15.36
C ARG A 28 20.67 10.68 16.48
N ARG A 29 21.04 10.95 17.74
CA ARG A 29 20.31 10.43 18.90
C ARG A 29 18.89 10.96 18.96
N PHE A 30 18.69 12.26 18.72
CA PHE A 30 17.37 12.88 18.66
C PHE A 30 16.47 12.23 17.59
N VAL A 31 16.97 12.05 16.37
CA VAL A 31 16.24 11.37 15.29
C VAL A 31 15.94 9.92 15.66
N ALA A 32 16.87 9.19 16.28
CA ALA A 32 16.65 7.81 16.70
C ALA A 32 15.65 7.69 17.88
N GLN A 33 15.55 8.70 18.73
CA GLN A 33 14.56 8.79 19.80
C GLN A 33 13.17 9.19 19.29
N GLY A 34 13.11 9.93 18.18
CA GLY A 34 11.90 10.12 17.40
C GLY A 34 11.41 8.77 16.89
N GLY A 35 10.56 8.11 17.67
CA GLY A 35 9.98 6.82 17.31
C GLY A 35 9.31 6.87 15.93
N ARG A 36 9.06 5.69 15.36
CA ARG A 36 8.17 5.57 14.21
C ARG A 36 6.77 6.03 14.66
N GLY A 37 6.49 7.32 14.52
CA GLY A 37 5.27 7.94 15.01
C GLY A 37 4.01 7.30 14.43
N GLU A 38 2.88 7.57 15.07
CA GLU A 38 1.55 7.11 14.67
C GLU A 38 1.21 7.43 13.20
N ILE A 39 1.92 8.39 12.59
CA ILE A 39 1.91 8.69 11.16
C ILE A 39 2.04 7.45 10.26
N TRP A 40 2.77 6.42 10.71
CA TRP A 40 2.92 5.19 9.92
C TRP A 40 1.66 4.32 9.93
N GLN A 41 0.79 4.48 10.93
CA GLN A 41 -0.51 3.80 11.02
C GLN A 41 -1.56 4.45 10.11
N GLU A 42 -1.46 5.76 9.89
CA GLU A 42 -2.39 6.52 9.06
C GLU A 42 -2.07 6.44 7.55
N LEU A 43 -0.92 5.84 7.18
CA LEU A 43 -0.52 5.64 5.80
C LEU A 43 -1.52 4.76 5.02
N LYS A 44 -2.20 5.36 4.04
CA LYS A 44 -3.03 4.65 3.07
C LYS A 44 -2.14 3.96 2.04
N GLY A 45 -2.25 2.63 1.94
CA GLY A 45 -1.41 1.81 1.06
C GLY A 45 0.09 1.79 1.41
N GLY A 46 0.48 2.29 2.60
CA GLY A 46 1.88 2.30 3.06
C GLY A 46 2.78 3.36 2.41
N VAL A 47 2.26 4.20 1.52
CA VAL A 47 3.04 5.25 0.82
C VAL A 47 2.37 6.61 0.75
N VAL A 48 1.08 6.71 1.09
CA VAL A 48 0.33 7.98 1.03
C VAL A 48 -0.14 8.36 2.41
N LEU A 49 0.25 9.53 2.89
CA LEU A 49 -0.22 10.12 4.14
C LEU A 49 -1.08 11.35 3.82
N GLY A 50 -2.33 11.35 4.27
CA GLY A 50 -3.28 12.44 4.02
C GLY A 50 -4.74 11.99 4.11
N GLY A 51 -5.66 12.95 4.19
CA GLY A 51 -7.10 12.71 4.26
C GLY A 51 -7.69 12.11 2.97
N GLU A 52 -8.92 11.62 3.03
CA GLU A 52 -9.56 10.90 1.91
C GLU A 52 -9.63 11.72 0.60
N ASP A 53 -9.89 13.02 0.70
CA ASP A 53 -9.96 13.91 -0.47
C ASP A 53 -8.58 14.12 -1.14
N PHE A 54 -7.50 14.01 -0.37
CA PHE A 54 -6.15 14.01 -0.92
C PHE A 54 -5.88 12.71 -1.68
N VAL A 55 -6.25 11.57 -1.08
CA VAL A 55 -6.08 10.25 -1.69
C VAL A 55 -6.88 10.14 -2.99
N LYS A 56 -8.13 10.62 -3.03
CA LYS A 56 -8.99 10.64 -4.23
C LYS A 56 -8.40 11.47 -5.37
N ARG A 57 -7.77 12.61 -5.06
CA ARG A 57 -7.10 13.45 -6.07
C ARG A 57 -5.80 12.82 -6.59
N LEU A 58 -5.12 12.04 -5.77
CA LEU A 58 -3.87 11.36 -6.13
C LEU A 58 -4.12 10.08 -6.95
N GLU A 59 -5.29 9.46 -6.81
CA GLU A 59 -5.66 8.22 -7.46
C GLU A 59 -5.44 8.18 -8.98
N PRO A 60 -5.89 9.15 -9.79
CA PRO A 60 -5.73 9.11 -11.25
C PRO A 60 -4.25 9.10 -11.67
N LEU A 61 -3.42 9.88 -10.97
CA LEU A 61 -1.98 10.00 -11.22
C LEU A 61 -1.23 8.70 -10.93
N LEU A 62 -1.72 7.90 -9.97
CA LEU A 62 -1.17 6.58 -9.63
C LEU A 62 -1.67 5.47 -10.56
N ARG A 63 -2.89 5.61 -11.11
CA ARG A 63 -3.50 4.63 -12.04
C ARG A 63 -2.83 4.66 -13.42
N GLU A 64 -2.48 5.84 -13.93
CA GLU A 64 -1.82 5.99 -15.24
C GLU A 64 -0.43 5.33 -15.31
N ARG A 65 0.17 4.97 -14.17
CA ARG A 65 1.53 4.45 -14.06
C ARG A 65 1.67 2.94 -13.78
N ARG A 66 0.79 2.05 -14.27
CA ARG A 66 1.06 0.59 -14.10
C ARG A 66 0.96 -0.30 -15.33
N PRO A 67 1.90 -1.28 -15.48
CA PRO A 67 2.71 -1.88 -14.41
C PRO A 67 4.23 -1.78 -14.64
N ALA A 68 4.94 -0.96 -13.85
CA ALA A 68 6.33 -1.31 -13.52
C ALA A 68 6.27 -2.49 -12.53
N GLN A 69 6.88 -3.63 -12.88
CA GLN A 69 6.96 -4.82 -12.01
C GLN A 69 7.59 -4.51 -10.63
N GLU A 70 8.28 -3.38 -10.53
CA GLU A 70 9.10 -2.97 -9.39
C GLU A 70 8.34 -2.34 -8.22
N ILE A 71 7.09 -1.88 -8.40
CA ILE A 71 6.33 -1.29 -7.27
C ILE A 71 5.80 -2.41 -6.35
N PRO A 72 6.15 -2.44 -5.05
CA PRO A 72 5.68 -3.46 -4.10
C PRO A 72 4.15 -3.50 -4.01
N ARG A 73 3.59 -4.72 -3.87
CA ARG A 73 2.13 -4.95 -3.80
C ARG A 73 1.42 -4.05 -2.78
N ARG A 74 1.99 -3.91 -1.57
CA ARG A 74 2.12 -2.65 -0.81
C ARG A 74 1.32 -1.43 -1.30
N GLU A 75 2.08 -0.73 -2.12
CA GLU A 75 1.97 0.62 -2.63
C GLU A 75 1.09 0.64 -3.87
N ARG A 76 0.81 -0.56 -4.42
CA ARG A 76 -0.10 -0.72 -5.52
C ARG A 76 -1.56 -0.41 -5.16
N LEU A 77 -1.87 -0.38 -3.86
CA LEU A 77 -3.22 -0.62 -3.37
C LEU A 77 -3.82 0.58 -2.63
N VAL A 78 -3.26 1.78 -2.84
CA VAL A 78 -3.73 3.02 -2.22
C VAL A 78 -5.23 3.27 -2.47
N THR A 79 -5.80 2.70 -3.54
CA THR A 79 -7.19 2.97 -3.95
C THR A 79 -8.03 1.74 -4.26
N LYS A 80 -7.75 0.60 -3.60
CA LYS A 80 -8.61 -0.59 -3.77
C LYS A 80 -9.94 -0.42 -2.99
N PRO A 81 -11.09 -0.81 -3.57
CA PRO A 81 -12.37 -0.84 -2.85
C PRO A 81 -12.29 -1.86 -1.70
N SER A 82 -13.08 -1.64 -0.64
CA SER A 82 -13.17 -2.56 0.49
C SER A 82 -13.70 -3.94 0.04
N LEU A 83 -13.47 -4.99 0.85
CA LEU A 83 -14.02 -6.31 0.52
C LEU A 83 -15.56 -6.29 0.55
N GLU A 84 -16.15 -5.58 1.52
CA GLU A 84 -17.59 -5.35 1.61
C GLU A 84 -18.14 -4.71 0.32
N GLU A 85 -17.52 -3.63 -0.16
CA GLU A 85 -17.91 -2.96 -1.41
C GLU A 85 -17.77 -3.88 -2.63
N LEU A 86 -16.70 -4.67 -2.66
CA LEU A 86 -16.42 -5.58 -3.77
C LEU A 86 -17.43 -6.74 -3.83
N PHE A 87 -17.91 -7.20 -2.68
CA PHE A 87 -18.87 -8.30 -2.56
C PHE A 87 -20.32 -7.83 -2.35
N ALA A 88 -20.58 -6.52 -2.34
CA ALA A 88 -21.93 -5.98 -2.30
C ALA A 88 -22.77 -6.44 -3.51
N GLY A 89 -23.94 -7.01 -3.24
CA GLY A 89 -24.87 -7.43 -4.29
C GLY A 89 -24.37 -8.57 -5.18
N VAL A 90 -23.55 -9.48 -4.64
CA VAL A 90 -23.12 -10.71 -5.35
C VAL A 90 -24.33 -11.51 -5.82
N LYS A 91 -24.37 -11.82 -7.13
CA LYS A 91 -25.44 -12.62 -7.75
C LYS A 91 -24.95 -14.02 -8.07
N GLY A 92 -25.04 -14.90 -7.08
CA GLY A 92 -24.75 -16.32 -7.23
C GLY A 92 -23.25 -16.65 -7.30
N LYS A 93 -22.96 -17.92 -7.60
CA LYS A 93 -21.63 -18.52 -7.43
C LYS A 93 -20.62 -18.00 -8.45
N GLU A 94 -21.02 -17.80 -9.70
CA GLU A 94 -20.12 -17.37 -10.78
C GLU A 94 -19.66 -15.91 -10.58
N ASP A 95 -20.57 -15.01 -10.21
CA ASP A 95 -20.25 -13.62 -9.89
C ASP A 95 -19.34 -13.53 -8.65
N ARG A 96 -19.63 -14.33 -7.61
CA ARG A 96 -18.76 -14.44 -6.44
C ARG A 96 -17.35 -14.89 -6.83
N ASP A 97 -17.23 -15.95 -7.61
CA ASP A 97 -15.94 -16.52 -8.00
C ASP A 97 -15.14 -15.54 -8.88
N ALA A 98 -15.81 -14.77 -9.74
CA ALA A 98 -15.20 -13.69 -10.53
C ALA A 98 -14.70 -12.53 -9.65
N ARG A 99 -15.49 -12.12 -8.64
CA ARG A 99 -15.10 -11.08 -7.68
C ARG A 99 -13.96 -11.55 -6.77
N ILE A 100 -13.96 -12.80 -6.33
CA ILE A 100 -12.82 -13.42 -5.60
C ILE A 100 -11.55 -13.33 -6.44
N TYR A 101 -11.62 -13.69 -7.73
CA TYR A 101 -10.48 -13.56 -8.62
C TYR A 101 -9.99 -12.11 -8.71
N ARG A 102 -10.90 -11.15 -8.88
CA ARG A 102 -10.59 -9.73 -8.97
C ARG A 102 -9.96 -9.20 -7.67
N ALA A 103 -10.51 -9.57 -6.51
CA ALA A 103 -10.00 -9.20 -5.19
C ALA A 103 -8.52 -9.57 -5.04
N VAL A 104 -8.18 -10.82 -5.39
CA VAL A 104 -6.84 -11.37 -5.16
C VAL A 104 -5.85 -10.97 -6.25
N VAL A 105 -6.26 -11.01 -7.52
CA VAL A 105 -5.35 -10.83 -8.65
C VAL A 105 -5.21 -9.37 -9.05
N VAL A 106 -6.31 -8.62 -9.05
CA VAL A 106 -6.32 -7.21 -9.47
C VAL A 106 -6.04 -6.30 -8.27
N TYR A 107 -6.73 -6.54 -7.15
CA TYR A 107 -6.65 -5.70 -5.95
C TYR A 107 -5.72 -6.26 -4.85
N GLY A 108 -5.04 -7.38 -5.10
CA GLY A 108 -3.97 -7.89 -4.24
C GLY A 108 -4.37 -8.26 -2.81
N TYR A 109 -5.66 -8.50 -2.54
CA TYR A 109 -6.10 -9.00 -1.23
C TYR A 109 -5.49 -10.38 -0.93
N ARG A 110 -5.19 -10.63 0.35
CA ARG A 110 -4.73 -11.93 0.82
C ARG A 110 -5.89 -12.92 0.71
N LEU A 111 -5.56 -14.18 0.43
CA LEU A 111 -6.54 -15.27 0.37
C LEU A 111 -7.30 -15.44 1.69
N ALA A 112 -6.62 -15.21 2.83
CA ALA A 112 -7.22 -15.26 4.15
C ALA A 112 -8.24 -14.12 4.34
N GLU A 113 -7.88 -12.88 4.02
CA GLU A 113 -8.79 -11.71 4.13
C GLU A 113 -10.09 -11.92 3.33
N VAL A 114 -9.98 -12.41 2.09
CA VAL A 114 -11.15 -12.73 1.25
C VAL A 114 -11.93 -13.93 1.79
N GLY A 115 -11.24 -14.87 2.42
CA GLY A 115 -11.86 -16.03 3.06
C GLY A 115 -12.70 -15.62 4.26
N ASP A 116 -12.11 -14.82 5.14
CA ASP A 116 -12.76 -14.32 6.36
C ASP A 116 -14.01 -13.50 6.01
N GLU A 117 -13.93 -12.60 5.03
CA GLU A 117 -15.07 -11.81 4.54
C GLU A 117 -16.24 -12.68 4.06
N LEU A 118 -15.93 -13.75 3.31
CA LEU A 118 -16.95 -14.59 2.66
C LEU A 118 -17.38 -15.79 3.50
N GLY A 119 -16.82 -15.97 4.70
CA GLY A 119 -16.97 -17.19 5.50
C GLY A 119 -16.43 -18.44 4.78
N LEU A 120 -15.44 -18.27 3.91
CA LEU A 120 -14.81 -19.35 3.14
C LEU A 120 -13.42 -19.65 3.68
N HIS A 121 -13.08 -20.93 3.78
CA HIS A 121 -11.71 -21.31 4.08
C HIS A 121 -10.75 -20.86 2.97
N TYR A 122 -9.54 -20.42 3.35
CA TYR A 122 -8.54 -19.87 2.42
C TYR A 122 -8.21 -20.80 1.24
N SER A 123 -8.29 -22.13 1.46
CA SER A 123 -8.06 -23.13 0.41
C SER A 123 -9.12 -23.09 -0.71
N THR A 124 -10.37 -22.76 -0.36
CA THR A 124 -11.46 -22.58 -1.32
C THR A 124 -11.22 -21.36 -2.19
N VAL A 125 -10.83 -20.24 -1.57
CA VAL A 125 -10.45 -19.01 -2.27
C VAL A 125 -9.28 -19.28 -3.23
N SER A 126 -8.25 -20.01 -2.76
CA SER A 126 -7.11 -20.41 -3.57
C SER A 126 -7.51 -21.22 -4.81
N ARG A 127 -8.40 -22.22 -4.65
CA ARG A 127 -8.91 -23.02 -5.78
C ARG A 127 -9.68 -22.18 -6.80
N ILE A 128 -10.50 -21.24 -6.33
CA ILE A 128 -11.28 -20.34 -7.19
C ILE A 128 -10.35 -19.45 -8.02
N VAL A 129 -9.37 -18.82 -7.37
CA VAL A 129 -8.35 -18.00 -8.05
C VAL A 129 -7.56 -18.84 -9.07
N GLY A 130 -7.17 -20.06 -8.69
CA GLY A 130 -6.48 -21.00 -9.58
C GLY A 130 -7.30 -21.37 -10.82
N LYS A 131 -8.61 -21.60 -10.67
CA LYS A 131 -9.52 -21.87 -11.79
C LYS A 131 -9.65 -20.66 -12.71
N GLY A 132 -9.79 -19.45 -12.15
CA GLY A 132 -9.85 -18.20 -12.92
C GLY A 132 -8.59 -17.97 -13.77
N ARG A 133 -7.39 -18.24 -13.23
CA ARG A 133 -6.13 -18.13 -14.00
C ARG A 133 -6.09 -19.07 -15.20
N ARG A 134 -6.58 -20.30 -15.06
CA ARG A 134 -6.62 -21.30 -16.15
C ARG A 134 -7.63 -20.96 -17.24
N LEU A 135 -8.73 -20.29 -16.89
CA LEU A 135 -9.72 -19.85 -17.87
C LEU A 135 -9.13 -18.73 -18.74
N ILE A 136 -8.46 -17.75 -18.13
CA ILE A 136 -7.83 -16.64 -18.88
C ILE A 136 -6.68 -17.15 -19.76
N SER A 137 -5.90 -18.13 -19.30
CA SER A 137 -4.85 -18.73 -20.15
C SER A 137 -5.40 -19.48 -21.36
N LYS A 138 -6.60 -20.08 -21.26
CA LYS A 138 -7.24 -20.80 -22.37
C LYS A 138 -7.92 -19.90 -23.40
N VAL A 139 -8.41 -18.73 -23.00
CA VAL A 139 -9.06 -17.75 -23.90
C VAL A 139 -8.02 -16.97 -24.74
N LYS A 140 -6.76 -16.96 -24.31
CA LYS A 140 -5.66 -16.24 -24.96
C LYS A 140 -4.86 -17.12 -25.96
N THR A 141 -5.27 -18.37 -26.15
CA THR A 141 -4.76 -19.32 -27.16
C THR A 141 -5.81 -19.49 -28.24
#